data_AF-A0A8J4S2F8-F1
#
_entry.id   AF-A0A8J4S2F8-F1
#
_cell.length_a   1.000
_cell.length_b   1.000
_cell.length_c   1.000
_cell.angle_alpha   90.00
_cell.angle_beta   90.00
_cell.angle_gamma   90.00
#
_symmetry.space_group_name_H-M   'P 1'
#
loop_
_entity.id
_entity.type
_entity.pdbx_description
1 polymer ?
#
loop_
_entity_poly.entity_id
_entity_poly.type
_entity_poly.pdbx_seq_one_letter_code
_entity_poly.pdbx_strand_id
1 'polypeptide(L)'
;MADLQPPNAPSSSPPDSQGPDDTTEASENSEEKSQTHRKRNLTNEERLEMAAFLFKNSQGEGRLPRSAITAAADKFKVHRNTASRIWNLMKPALDRGAVAEAMTVSVLSRKRGNCGRKKKDYSAEMERVKQLPADQRGSLRALSSAVGVPRTTLFRLLRDKETMSEPGDQGNPACSVKLTITDTIKPPLSEKNKRERLRFCYSKLRPNGLFDDMFNVTGGYFGVSICPELHTRVSGTAEKREEVQ
;
A
#
# COMPACT_ATOMS: atom_id res chain seq x y z
N MET A 1 -17.05 -10.44 77.08
CA MET A 1 -16.78 -9.40 78.09
C MET A 1 -15.42 -8.83 77.72
N ALA A 2 -15.37 -7.67 77.05
CA ALA A 2 -15.20 -6.36 77.71
C ALA A 2 -13.97 -6.41 78.65
N ASP A 3 -12.92 -5.60 78.54
CA ASP A 3 -12.85 -4.22 78.06
C ASP A 3 -11.36 -3.76 78.15
N LEU A 4 -11.03 -2.66 77.47
CA LEU A 4 -10.03 -1.63 77.84
C LEU A 4 -8.49 -1.92 77.87
N GLN A 5 -7.80 -1.24 76.95
CA GLN A 5 -6.45 -0.62 77.12
C GLN A 5 -6.55 0.68 77.97
N PRO A 6 -5.50 1.49 78.22
CA PRO A 6 -4.02 1.38 78.36
C PRO A 6 -3.56 2.02 79.73
N PRO A 7 -2.31 2.51 80.05
CA PRO A 7 -1.57 3.68 79.45
C PRO A 7 0.00 3.52 79.43
N ASN A 8 0.79 4.12 78.52
CA ASN A 8 1.31 5.49 78.34
C ASN A 8 2.47 5.96 79.29
N ALA A 9 3.71 5.94 78.75
CA ALA A 9 4.82 6.92 78.84
C ALA A 9 5.56 7.17 80.20
N PRO A 10 6.55 8.11 80.29
CA PRO A 10 7.95 8.04 79.80
C PRO A 10 8.99 8.51 80.87
N SER A 11 10.29 8.20 80.71
CA SER A 11 11.43 8.83 81.44
C SER A 11 12.71 8.08 81.00
N SER A 12 13.88 8.61 80.64
CA SER A 12 14.52 9.92 80.71
C SER A 12 15.87 9.79 79.98
N SER A 13 16.17 10.68 79.04
CA SER A 13 17.56 11.08 78.67
C SER A 13 18.16 11.93 79.82
N PRO A 14 19.44 12.39 79.88
CA PRO A 14 20.44 12.63 78.79
C PRO A 14 21.91 12.39 79.27
N PRO A 15 22.97 13.11 78.84
CA PRO A 15 23.62 13.18 77.52
C PRO A 15 25.17 13.05 77.56
N ASP A 16 25.77 13.26 76.39
CA ASP A 16 27.08 13.87 76.11
C ASP A 16 28.35 13.04 76.27
N SER A 17 28.98 12.76 75.12
CA SER A 17 30.36 13.20 74.84
C SER A 17 30.61 13.19 73.33
N GLN A 18 30.83 14.37 72.79
CA GLN A 18 31.16 14.68 71.40
C GLN A 18 32.63 14.36 71.07
N GLY A 19 32.90 14.01 69.81
CA GLY A 19 34.21 14.10 69.16
C GLY A 19 34.20 13.53 67.74
N PRO A 20 34.91 14.12 66.75
CA PRO A 20 34.32 14.46 65.45
C PRO A 20 35.00 13.86 64.20
N ASP A 21 34.31 14.09 63.08
CA ASP A 21 34.76 14.19 61.67
C ASP A 21 35.10 12.92 60.87
N ASP A 22 34.24 12.58 59.89
CA ASP A 22 34.65 12.41 58.49
C ASP A 22 33.43 12.36 57.53
N THR A 23 33.32 13.40 56.70
CA THR A 23 32.92 13.40 55.29
C THR A 23 31.55 12.82 54.86
N THR A 24 30.61 13.76 54.71
CA THR A 24 29.56 13.84 53.68
C THR A 24 29.95 13.21 52.34
N GLU A 25 29.08 12.40 51.73
CA GLU A 25 28.58 12.59 50.35
C GLU A 25 27.51 11.54 50.02
N ALA A 26 26.28 12.04 49.86
CA ALA A 26 25.14 11.30 49.34
C ALA A 26 25.38 10.99 47.86
N SER A 27 25.58 9.72 47.52
CA SER A 27 25.48 9.27 46.12
C SER A 27 24.01 9.15 45.74
N GLU A 28 23.47 10.25 45.21
CA GLU A 28 22.25 10.27 44.40
C GLU A 28 22.49 9.46 43.11
N ASN A 29 22.20 8.16 43.16
CA ASN A 29 22.19 7.33 41.96
C ASN A 29 20.96 7.69 41.11
N SER A 30 21.15 8.65 40.21
CA SER A 30 20.16 9.06 39.22
C SER A 30 20.00 7.95 38.18
N GLU A 31 19.05 7.04 38.41
CA GLU A 31 18.61 6.05 37.42
C GLU A 31 17.90 6.75 36.25
N GLU A 32 18.69 7.19 35.25
CA GLU A 32 18.16 7.59 33.96
C GLU A 32 17.56 6.37 33.25
N LYS A 33 16.24 6.19 33.39
CA LYS A 33 15.43 5.32 32.54
C LYS A 33 15.45 5.85 31.11
N SER A 34 16.49 5.47 30.36
CA SER A 34 16.53 5.67 28.92
C SER A 34 15.37 4.89 28.27
N GLN A 35 14.40 5.62 27.74
CA GLN A 35 13.30 5.05 26.97
C GLN A 35 13.90 4.19 25.85
N THR A 36 13.64 2.89 25.87
CA THR A 36 14.28 1.93 24.96
C THR A 36 13.68 2.07 23.56
N HIS A 37 14.08 3.10 22.82
CA HIS A 37 13.85 3.15 21.39
C HIS A 37 14.48 1.89 20.79
N ARG A 38 13.68 1.06 20.10
CA ARG A 38 14.19 -0.16 19.47
C ARG A 38 15.38 0.21 18.59
N LYS A 39 16.54 -0.41 18.82
CA LYS A 39 17.74 -0.18 18.02
C LYS A 39 17.42 -0.52 16.55
N ARG A 40 17.87 0.35 15.64
CA ARG A 40 17.69 0.16 14.20
C ARG A 40 18.41 -1.13 13.77
N ASN A 41 17.92 -1.75 12.69
CA ASN A 41 18.66 -2.86 12.07
C ASN A 41 19.92 -2.29 11.42
N LEU A 42 21.04 -3.04 11.45
CA LEU A 42 22.25 -2.65 10.73
C LEU A 42 21.95 -2.46 9.24
N THR A 43 22.53 -1.41 8.67
CA THR A 43 22.54 -1.17 7.22
C THR A 43 23.39 -2.22 6.51
N ASN A 44 23.27 -2.33 5.18
CA ASN A 44 24.11 -3.28 4.44
C ASN A 44 25.59 -2.90 4.53
N GLU A 45 25.92 -1.61 4.48
CA GLU A 45 27.29 -1.08 4.61
C GLU A 45 27.90 -1.47 5.96
N GLU A 46 27.20 -1.21 7.07
CA GLU A 46 27.68 -1.58 8.41
C GLU A 46 27.88 -3.10 8.57
N ARG A 47 27.06 -3.91 7.89
CA ARG A 47 27.20 -5.37 7.89
C ARG A 47 28.46 -5.80 7.14
N LEU A 48 28.76 -5.16 6.00
CA LEU A 48 29.98 -5.42 5.21
C LEU A 48 31.23 -5.00 5.99
N GLU A 49 31.22 -3.83 6.63
CA GLU A 49 32.30 -3.38 7.49
C GLU A 49 32.52 -4.32 8.68
N MET A 50 31.44 -4.82 9.28
CA MET A 50 31.53 -5.80 10.36
C MET A 50 32.11 -7.13 9.86
N ALA A 51 31.73 -7.58 8.67
CA ALA A 51 32.32 -8.78 8.06
C ALA A 51 33.82 -8.61 7.76
N ALA A 52 34.23 -7.47 7.20
CA ALA A 52 35.64 -7.15 6.95
C ALA A 52 36.44 -7.11 8.27
N PHE A 53 35.87 -6.53 9.32
CA PHE A 53 36.48 -6.50 10.65
C PHE A 53 36.63 -7.92 11.23
N LEU A 54 35.59 -8.75 11.16
CA LEU A 54 35.64 -10.12 11.67
C LEU A 54 36.65 -10.98 10.88
N PHE A 55 36.73 -10.81 9.56
CA PHE A 55 37.69 -11.51 8.73
C PHE A 55 39.14 -11.13 9.05
N LYS A 56 39.43 -9.83 9.20
CA LYS A 56 40.77 -9.34 9.57
C LYS A 56 41.26 -9.91 10.91
N ASN A 57 40.33 -10.18 11.83
CA ASN A 57 40.62 -10.73 13.15
C ASN A 57 40.47 -12.26 13.23
N SER A 58 40.29 -12.94 12.10
CA SER A 58 40.26 -14.40 12.04
C SER A 58 41.68 -14.95 11.97
N GLN A 59 42.01 -15.93 12.81
CA GLN A 59 43.38 -16.43 12.98
C GLN A 59 43.77 -17.47 11.89
N GLY A 60 43.41 -17.23 10.63
CA GLY A 60 43.79 -18.06 9.48
C GLY A 60 43.04 -19.40 9.31
N GLU A 61 42.55 -20.03 10.39
CA GLU A 61 41.97 -21.39 10.33
C GLU A 61 40.43 -21.43 10.20
N GLY A 62 39.80 -20.39 9.67
CA GLY A 62 38.31 -20.34 9.61
C GLY A 62 37.64 -20.36 11.00
N ARG A 63 38.43 -20.13 12.06
CA ARG A 63 37.99 -20.01 13.45
C ARG A 63 38.13 -18.56 13.90
N LEU A 64 37.03 -18.02 14.42
CA LEU A 64 36.97 -16.68 14.98
C LEU A 64 37.00 -16.76 16.51
N PRO A 65 37.98 -16.13 17.18
CA PRO A 65 38.02 -16.15 18.63
C PRO A 65 36.85 -15.38 19.23
N ARG A 66 36.40 -15.81 20.41
CA ARG A 66 35.26 -15.18 21.11
C ARG A 66 35.52 -13.69 21.41
N SER A 67 36.76 -13.34 21.71
CA SER A 67 37.19 -11.95 21.92
C SER A 67 36.97 -11.07 20.69
N ALA A 68 37.23 -11.58 19.48
CA ALA A 68 36.99 -10.83 18.24
C ALA A 68 35.50 -10.58 17.99
N ILE A 69 34.62 -11.53 18.36
CA ILE A 69 33.17 -11.33 18.31
C ILE A 69 32.74 -10.23 19.28
N THR A 70 33.27 -10.25 20.51
CA THR A 70 32.98 -9.21 21.51
C THR A 70 33.49 -7.85 21.04
N ALA A 71 34.72 -7.76 20.55
CA ALA A 71 35.29 -6.52 20.01
C ALA A 71 34.48 -5.96 18.84
N ALA A 72 33.97 -6.82 17.94
CA ALA A 72 33.07 -6.40 16.88
C ALA A 72 31.73 -5.90 17.43
N ALA A 73 31.16 -6.59 18.42
CA ALA A 73 29.91 -6.20 19.04
C ALA A 73 30.00 -4.81 19.68
N ASP A 74 31.10 -4.53 20.38
CA ASP A 74 31.35 -3.24 21.02
C ASP A 74 31.57 -2.13 19.97
N LYS A 75 32.37 -2.40 18.93
CA LYS A 75 32.63 -1.46 17.83
C LYS A 75 31.36 -1.03 17.11
N PHE A 76 30.48 -1.98 16.77
CA PHE A 76 29.25 -1.72 16.03
C PHE A 76 28.03 -1.49 16.94
N LYS A 77 28.21 -1.43 18.27
CA LYS A 77 27.15 -1.22 19.29
C LYS A 77 25.98 -2.21 19.17
N VAL A 78 26.27 -3.45 18.76
CA VAL A 78 25.29 -4.52 18.53
C VAL A 78 25.44 -5.63 19.55
N HIS A 79 24.40 -6.45 19.70
CA HIS A 79 24.51 -7.63 20.55
C HIS A 79 25.49 -8.65 19.93
N ARG A 80 26.28 -9.35 20.76
CA ARG A 80 27.29 -10.34 20.31
C ARG A 80 26.73 -11.37 19.32
N ASN A 81 25.48 -11.80 19.52
CA ASN A 81 24.81 -12.77 18.65
C ASN A 81 24.66 -12.27 17.21
N THR A 82 24.54 -10.95 17.00
CA THR A 82 24.47 -10.36 15.67
C THR A 82 25.80 -10.49 14.95
N ALA A 83 26.92 -10.19 15.64
CA ALA A 83 28.27 -10.40 15.11
C ALA A 83 28.54 -11.89 14.82
N SER A 84 28.20 -12.79 15.75
CA SER A 84 28.29 -14.24 15.54
C SER A 84 27.45 -14.71 14.34
N ARG A 85 26.24 -14.17 14.17
CA ARG A 85 25.38 -14.50 13.03
C ARG A 85 25.99 -14.08 11.71
N ILE A 86 26.62 -12.90 11.63
CA ILE A 86 27.33 -12.47 10.42
C ILE A 86 28.49 -13.42 10.11
N TRP A 87 29.30 -13.79 11.11
CA TRP A 87 30.36 -14.77 10.92
C TRP A 87 29.85 -16.11 10.38
N ASN A 88 28.77 -16.63 10.96
CA ASN A 88 28.17 -17.89 10.53
C ASN A 88 27.58 -17.85 9.11
N LEU A 89 27.15 -16.68 8.63
CA LEU A 89 26.73 -16.50 7.23
C LEU A 89 27.93 -16.55 6.28
N MET A 90 29.07 -16.01 6.70
CA MET A 90 30.30 -15.93 5.92
C MET A 90 31.04 -17.28 5.86
N LYS A 91 31.05 -18.03 6.97
CA LYS A 91 31.75 -19.31 7.12
C LYS A 91 31.56 -20.29 5.96
N PRO A 92 30.34 -20.62 5.48
CA PRO A 92 30.18 -21.59 4.39
C PRO A 92 30.79 -21.11 3.06
N ALA A 93 30.85 -19.80 2.81
CA ALA A 93 31.52 -19.26 1.64
C ALA A 93 33.05 -19.28 1.80
N LEU A 94 33.55 -19.05 3.02
CA LEU A 94 34.96 -19.17 3.36
C LEU A 94 35.47 -20.63 3.24
N ASP A 95 34.68 -21.59 3.72
CA ASP A 95 35.01 -23.03 3.62
C ASP A 95 35.10 -23.50 2.16
N ARG A 96 34.39 -22.84 1.23
CA ARG A 96 34.48 -23.08 -0.23
C ARG A 96 35.61 -22.32 -0.93
N GLY A 97 36.39 -21.50 -0.21
CA GLY A 97 37.41 -20.62 -0.77
C GLY A 97 36.87 -19.37 -1.49
N ALA A 98 35.56 -19.10 -1.41
CA ALA A 98 34.91 -17.97 -2.07
C ALA A 98 34.92 -16.70 -1.20
N VAL A 99 36.11 -16.20 -0.85
CA VAL A 99 36.29 -15.07 0.10
C VAL A 99 35.56 -13.80 -0.36
N ALA A 100 35.60 -13.49 -1.67
CA ALA A 100 34.92 -12.33 -2.22
C ALA A 100 33.40 -12.40 -2.09
N GLU A 101 32.79 -13.58 -2.30
CA GLU A 101 31.35 -13.82 -2.14
C GLU A 101 30.94 -13.72 -0.66
N ALA A 102 31.78 -14.28 0.21
CA ALA A 102 31.62 -14.24 1.65
C ALA A 102 31.53 -12.79 2.16
N MET A 103 32.38 -11.88 1.66
CA MET A 103 32.43 -10.49 2.09
C MET A 103 31.42 -9.55 1.44
N THR A 104 30.71 -9.98 0.38
CA THR A 104 29.85 -9.07 -0.42
C THR A 104 28.39 -9.47 -0.44
N VAL A 105 28.08 -10.75 -0.69
CA VAL A 105 26.71 -11.20 -0.94
C VAL A 105 26.12 -11.90 0.29
N SER A 106 26.89 -12.80 0.91
CA SER A 106 26.39 -13.65 2.00
C SER A 106 25.92 -12.87 3.25
N VAL A 107 26.54 -11.71 3.46
CA VAL A 107 26.39 -10.87 4.66
C VAL A 107 25.20 -9.92 4.56
N LEU A 108 24.68 -9.65 3.36
CA LEU A 108 23.63 -8.66 3.13
C LEU A 108 22.32 -8.99 3.86
N SER A 109 21.53 -7.96 4.15
CA SER A 109 20.25 -8.15 4.82
C SER A 109 19.26 -8.89 3.93
N ARG A 110 18.88 -10.10 4.34
CA ARG A 110 17.84 -10.92 3.67
C ARG A 110 16.41 -10.42 3.93
N LYS A 111 16.22 -9.34 4.69
CA LYS A 111 14.88 -8.82 5.04
C LYS A 111 14.21 -8.13 3.86
N ARG A 112 14.97 -7.48 2.99
CA ARG A 112 14.42 -6.80 1.80
C ARG A 112 13.73 -7.84 0.92
N GLY A 113 12.43 -7.64 0.64
CA GLY A 113 11.61 -8.57 -0.16
C GLY A 113 11.06 -9.80 0.58
N ASN A 114 11.68 -10.20 1.71
CA ASN A 114 11.21 -11.32 2.52
C ASN A 114 10.41 -10.91 3.77
N CYS A 115 10.08 -9.63 3.88
CA CYS A 115 9.30 -9.09 4.98
C CYS A 115 7.82 -8.94 4.62
N GLY A 116 6.98 -8.90 5.65
CA GLY A 116 5.54 -8.68 5.51
C GLY A 116 4.75 -9.93 5.15
N ARG A 117 3.44 -9.73 4.99
CA ARG A 117 2.50 -10.80 4.63
C ARG A 117 2.69 -11.20 3.17
N LYS A 118 2.77 -12.51 2.91
CA LYS A 118 2.81 -13.04 1.54
C LYS A 118 1.53 -12.65 0.79
N LYS A 119 1.68 -12.28 -0.49
CA LYS A 119 0.53 -11.98 -1.36
C LYS A 119 -0.26 -13.27 -1.55
N LYS A 120 -1.59 -13.17 -1.54
CA LYS A 120 -2.47 -14.26 -1.94
C LYS A 120 -2.54 -14.29 -3.46
N ASP A 121 -2.52 -15.48 -4.02
CA ASP A 121 -2.65 -15.68 -5.46
C ASP A 121 -4.13 -15.61 -5.82
N TYR A 122 -4.48 -14.63 -6.65
CA TYR A 122 -5.85 -14.40 -7.14
C TYR A 122 -5.98 -14.67 -8.65
N SER A 123 -5.04 -15.41 -9.23
CA SER A 123 -5.00 -15.65 -10.68
C SER A 123 -6.25 -16.40 -11.16
N ALA A 124 -6.64 -17.46 -10.45
CA ALA A 124 -7.82 -18.26 -10.77
C ALA A 124 -9.12 -17.44 -10.65
N GLU A 125 -9.23 -16.59 -9.63
CA GLU A 125 -10.35 -15.67 -9.43
C GLU A 125 -10.45 -14.66 -10.58
N MET A 126 -9.31 -14.14 -11.05
CA MET A 126 -9.29 -13.19 -12.15
C MET A 126 -9.63 -13.82 -13.51
N GLU A 127 -9.37 -15.11 -13.71
CA GLU A 127 -9.87 -15.83 -14.88
C GLU A 127 -11.37 -16.07 -14.80
N ARG A 128 -11.91 -16.37 -13.60
CA ARG A 128 -13.36 -16.45 -13.38
C ARG A 128 -14.08 -15.15 -13.71
N VAL A 129 -13.48 -13.98 -13.43
CA VAL A 129 -14.05 -12.66 -13.80
C VAL A 129 -14.41 -12.58 -15.29
N LYS A 130 -13.60 -13.15 -16.18
CA LYS A 130 -13.82 -13.09 -17.64
C LYS A 130 -15.03 -13.91 -18.08
N GLN A 131 -15.33 -14.98 -17.34
CA GLN A 131 -16.44 -15.89 -17.63
C GLN A 131 -17.80 -15.36 -17.15
N LEU A 132 -17.80 -14.33 -16.29
CA LEU A 132 -19.04 -13.77 -15.76
C LEU A 132 -19.86 -13.01 -16.81
N PRO A 133 -21.20 -13.00 -16.72
CA PRO A 133 -22.05 -12.12 -17.53
C PRO A 133 -21.68 -10.64 -17.37
N ALA A 134 -21.98 -9.81 -18.37
CA ALA A 134 -21.65 -8.39 -18.36
C ALA A 134 -22.25 -7.64 -17.15
N ASP A 135 -23.46 -8.00 -16.76
CA ASP A 135 -24.20 -7.39 -15.65
C ASP A 135 -23.45 -7.51 -14.31
N GLN A 136 -22.75 -8.63 -14.10
CA GLN A 136 -22.00 -8.89 -12.87
C GLN A 136 -20.58 -8.29 -12.90
N ARG A 137 -20.08 -7.92 -14.08
CA ARG A 137 -18.79 -7.22 -14.27
C ARG A 137 -18.90 -5.70 -14.08
N GLY A 138 -20.10 -5.13 -14.24
CA GLY A 138 -20.33 -3.68 -14.26
C GLY A 138 -20.24 -2.97 -12.90
N SER A 139 -20.24 -3.69 -11.77
CA SER A 139 -20.04 -3.07 -10.46
C SER A 139 -19.06 -3.89 -9.63
N LEU A 140 -18.08 -3.22 -9.03
CA LEU A 140 -17.09 -3.86 -8.16
C LEU A 140 -17.74 -4.59 -6.96
N ARG A 141 -18.92 -4.13 -6.51
CA ARG A 141 -19.68 -4.80 -5.43
C ARG A 141 -20.34 -6.09 -5.92
N ALA A 142 -20.93 -6.06 -7.12
CA ALA A 142 -21.50 -7.25 -7.74
C ALA A 142 -20.40 -8.27 -8.07
N LEU A 143 -19.28 -7.80 -8.64
CA LEU A 143 -18.11 -8.60 -8.97
C LEU A 143 -17.49 -9.26 -7.74
N SER A 144 -17.37 -8.52 -6.64
CA SER A 144 -16.89 -9.04 -5.36
C SER A 144 -17.75 -10.19 -4.84
N SER A 145 -19.07 -10.04 -4.95
CA SER A 145 -20.02 -11.06 -4.50
C SER A 145 -19.99 -12.29 -5.39
N ALA A 146 -19.82 -12.12 -6.72
CA ALA A 146 -19.77 -13.22 -7.68
C ALA A 146 -18.46 -14.03 -7.62
N VAL A 147 -17.32 -13.37 -7.41
CA VAL A 147 -15.98 -14.00 -7.44
C VAL A 147 -15.53 -14.46 -6.05
N GLY A 148 -16.11 -13.91 -4.97
CA GLY A 148 -15.74 -14.21 -3.59
C GLY A 148 -14.45 -13.50 -3.12
N VAL A 149 -13.98 -12.50 -3.86
CA VAL A 149 -12.80 -11.70 -3.50
C VAL A 149 -13.26 -10.38 -2.90
N PRO A 150 -12.63 -9.90 -1.80
CA PRO A 150 -13.00 -8.62 -1.21
C PRO A 150 -12.87 -7.46 -2.21
N ARG A 151 -13.86 -6.57 -2.21
CA ARG A 151 -13.95 -5.37 -3.06
C ARG A 151 -12.63 -4.60 -3.17
N THR A 152 -11.97 -4.32 -2.04
CA THR A 152 -10.71 -3.56 -2.01
C THR A 152 -9.55 -4.29 -2.68
N THR A 153 -9.54 -5.62 -2.60
CA THR A 153 -8.52 -6.46 -3.23
C THR A 153 -8.75 -6.52 -4.74
N LEU A 154 -9.99 -6.71 -5.19
CA LEU A 154 -10.33 -6.65 -6.60
C LEU A 154 -9.98 -5.29 -7.22
N PHE A 155 -10.30 -4.19 -6.53
CA PHE A 155 -9.93 -2.85 -7.00
C PHE A 155 -8.43 -2.71 -7.25
N ARG A 156 -7.61 -3.12 -6.26
CA ARG A 156 -6.15 -3.06 -6.39
C ARG A 156 -5.65 -3.96 -7.52
N LEU A 157 -6.13 -5.20 -7.59
CA LEU A 157 -5.74 -6.14 -8.65
C LEU A 157 -6.07 -5.64 -10.05
N LEU A 158 -7.22 -4.97 -10.21
CA LEU A 158 -7.63 -4.42 -11.49
C LEU A 158 -6.75 -3.23 -11.90
N ARG A 159 -6.49 -2.29 -10.98
CA ARG A 159 -5.59 -1.15 -11.24
C ARG A 159 -4.14 -1.57 -11.52
N ASP A 160 -3.65 -2.56 -10.80
CA ASP A 160 -2.30 -3.09 -11.00
C ASP A 160 -2.17 -3.71 -12.41
N LYS A 161 -3.21 -4.39 -12.92
CA LYS A 161 -3.22 -4.94 -14.29
C LYS A 161 -3.26 -3.85 -15.36
N GLU A 162 -4.08 -2.81 -15.18
CA GLU A 162 -4.15 -1.66 -16.11
C GLU A 162 -2.80 -0.93 -16.25
N THR A 163 -2.01 -0.89 -15.17
CA THR A 163 -0.70 -0.21 -15.14
C THR A 163 0.43 -1.06 -15.75
N MET A 164 0.25 -2.38 -15.84
CA MET A 164 1.26 -3.33 -16.35
C MET A 164 1.04 -3.70 -17.83
N SER A 165 -0.03 -3.20 -18.45
CA SER A 165 -0.16 -3.23 -19.91
C SER A 165 0.72 -2.10 -20.47
N GLU A 166 1.84 -2.48 -21.07
CA GLU A 166 2.87 -1.62 -21.67
C GLU A 166 2.31 -0.43 -22.50
N PRO A 167 2.97 0.75 -22.51
CA PRO A 167 2.58 1.92 -23.30
C PRO A 167 2.96 1.81 -24.80
N GLY A 168 2.91 0.60 -25.37
CA GLY A 168 3.52 0.25 -26.66
C GLY A 168 2.58 0.10 -27.85
N ASP A 169 1.26 0.24 -27.69
CA ASP A 169 0.34 0.18 -28.82
C ASP A 169 -0.86 1.11 -28.57
N GLN A 170 -1.04 2.10 -29.45
CA GLN A 170 -2.20 3.00 -29.49
C GLN A 170 -3.42 2.25 -30.08
N GLY A 171 -3.62 1.02 -29.65
CA GLY A 171 -4.56 0.04 -30.16
C GLY A 171 -5.29 -0.63 -29.01
N ASN A 172 -6.23 0.10 -28.42
CA ASN A 172 -7.36 -0.42 -27.63
C ASN A 172 -7.02 -1.54 -26.61
N PRO A 173 -6.74 -1.21 -25.33
CA PRO A 173 -6.44 -2.23 -24.32
C PRO A 173 -7.67 -3.12 -24.10
N ALA A 174 -7.66 -4.30 -24.72
CA ALA A 174 -8.66 -5.35 -24.58
C ALA A 174 -8.52 -6.06 -23.22
N CYS A 175 -8.63 -5.29 -22.14
CA CYS A 175 -9.25 -5.73 -20.90
C CYS A 175 -9.96 -4.51 -20.29
N SER A 176 -10.96 -4.03 -21.02
CA SER A 176 -11.87 -2.99 -20.63
C SER A 176 -12.81 -3.48 -19.53
N VAL A 177 -12.26 -3.69 -18.33
CA VAL A 177 -13.04 -3.50 -17.09
C VAL A 177 -12.97 -2.01 -16.70
N LYS A 178 -12.99 -1.12 -17.70
CA LYS A 178 -13.68 0.15 -17.47
C LYS A 178 -15.09 -0.28 -17.12
N LEU A 179 -15.53 0.05 -15.90
CA LEU A 179 -16.95 0.09 -15.59
C LEU A 179 -17.54 1.06 -16.60
N THR A 180 -17.94 0.54 -17.76
CA THR A 180 -18.70 1.28 -18.74
C THR A 180 -19.98 1.57 -18.01
N ILE A 181 -20.08 2.78 -17.47
CA ILE A 181 -21.35 3.36 -17.10
C ILE A 181 -22.04 3.51 -18.45
N THR A 182 -22.73 2.46 -18.88
CA THR A 182 -23.70 2.61 -19.96
C THR A 182 -24.69 3.63 -19.41
N ASP A 183 -24.85 4.76 -20.09
CA ASP A 183 -25.87 5.73 -19.75
C ASP A 183 -27.24 5.09 -20.02
N THR A 184 -27.68 4.18 -19.14
CA THR A 184 -28.99 3.51 -19.18
C THR A 184 -30.12 4.51 -18.99
N ILE A 185 -29.77 5.75 -18.62
CA ILE A 185 -30.65 6.93 -18.56
C ILE A 185 -31.14 7.31 -19.96
N LYS A 186 -30.36 7.04 -21.02
CA LYS A 186 -30.75 7.36 -22.40
C LYS A 186 -31.55 6.18 -22.97
N PRO A 187 -32.77 6.41 -23.49
CA PRO A 187 -33.52 5.33 -24.12
C PRO A 187 -32.74 4.77 -25.33
N PRO A 188 -32.78 3.45 -25.56
CA PRO A 188 -32.12 2.86 -26.71
C PRO A 188 -32.65 3.51 -27.99
N LEU A 189 -31.74 3.86 -28.91
CA LEU A 189 -32.13 4.47 -30.17
C LEU A 189 -32.97 3.46 -30.96
N SER A 190 -34.26 3.76 -31.13
CA SER A 190 -35.13 3.01 -32.03
C SER A 190 -34.66 3.17 -33.47
N GLU A 191 -35.05 2.24 -34.35
CA GLU A 191 -34.70 2.30 -35.77
C GLU A 191 -35.29 3.52 -36.47
N LYS A 192 -36.40 4.07 -35.94
CA LYS A 192 -36.92 5.38 -36.35
C LYS A 192 -35.95 6.50 -35.98
N ASN A 193 -35.49 6.54 -34.72
CA ASN A 193 -34.57 7.57 -34.22
C ASN A 193 -33.21 7.49 -34.93
N LYS A 194 -32.70 6.30 -35.22
CA LYS A 194 -31.47 6.12 -36.01
C LYS A 194 -31.61 6.72 -37.40
N ARG A 195 -32.71 6.41 -38.11
CA ARG A 195 -32.99 6.95 -39.44
C ARG A 195 -33.10 8.47 -39.44
N GLU A 196 -33.78 9.04 -38.45
CA GLU A 196 -33.95 10.49 -38.33
C GLU A 196 -32.61 11.19 -38.05
N ARG A 197 -31.78 10.63 -37.16
CA ARG A 197 -30.44 11.15 -36.90
C ARG A 197 -29.55 11.07 -38.14
N LEU A 198 -29.61 9.97 -38.89
CA LEU A 198 -28.87 9.83 -40.15
C LEU A 198 -29.34 10.83 -41.20
N ARG A 199 -30.66 11.07 -41.32
CA ARG A 199 -31.19 12.12 -42.20
C ARG A 199 -30.70 13.51 -41.79
N PHE A 200 -30.68 13.80 -40.50
CA PHE A 200 -30.13 15.05 -39.99
C PHE A 200 -28.65 15.19 -40.33
N CYS A 201 -27.82 14.18 -40.05
CA CYS A 201 -26.40 14.20 -40.43
C CYS A 201 -26.22 14.38 -41.94
N TYR A 202 -27.01 13.67 -42.76
CA TYR A 202 -26.97 13.79 -44.21
C TYR A 202 -27.31 15.20 -44.69
N SER A 203 -28.30 15.86 -44.07
CA SER A 203 -28.66 17.25 -44.38
C SER A 203 -27.56 18.28 -44.08
N LYS A 204 -26.60 17.92 -43.22
CA LYS A 204 -25.46 18.75 -42.82
C LYS A 204 -24.17 18.40 -43.59
N LEU A 205 -24.25 17.46 -44.53
CA LEU A 205 -23.15 17.07 -45.38
C LEU A 205 -23.15 17.92 -46.66
N ARG A 206 -22.02 18.54 -46.96
CA ARG A 206 -21.84 19.26 -48.23
C ARG A 206 -21.61 18.29 -49.39
N PRO A 207 -21.80 18.71 -50.65
CA PRO A 207 -21.57 17.87 -51.83
C PRO A 207 -20.14 17.33 -51.96
N ASN A 208 -19.17 17.96 -51.29
CA ASN A 208 -17.77 17.52 -51.22
C ASN A 208 -17.51 16.46 -50.13
N GLY A 209 -18.55 15.98 -49.43
CA GLY A 209 -18.44 14.97 -48.39
C GLY A 209 -17.89 15.48 -47.05
N LEU A 210 -17.71 16.80 -46.89
CA LEU A 210 -17.35 17.41 -45.61
C LEU A 210 -18.60 17.98 -44.92
N PHE A 211 -18.64 17.89 -43.59
CA PHE A 211 -19.62 18.63 -42.80
C PHE A 211 -19.29 20.14 -42.83
N ASP A 212 -20.28 21.00 -42.55
CA ASP A 212 -20.00 22.41 -42.25
C ASP A 212 -19.04 22.49 -41.06
N ASP A 213 -18.09 23.43 -41.11
CA ASP A 213 -17.16 23.64 -40.01
C ASP A 213 -17.94 24.03 -38.75
N MET A 214 -18.20 23.04 -37.89
CA MET A 214 -18.68 23.25 -36.52
C MET A 214 -17.53 23.80 -35.67
N PHE A 215 -16.99 24.96 -36.04
CA PHE A 215 -16.25 25.76 -35.07
C PHE A 215 -17.28 26.21 -34.03
N ASN A 216 -17.23 25.59 -32.85
CA ASN A 216 -17.58 26.32 -31.64
C ASN A 216 -16.60 27.49 -31.58
N VAL A 217 -16.97 28.62 -32.19
CA VAL A 217 -16.38 29.90 -31.82
C VAL A 217 -16.80 30.08 -30.37
N THR A 218 -15.96 29.62 -29.44
CA THR A 218 -15.99 30.04 -28.05
C THR A 218 -15.55 31.50 -28.01
N GLY A 219 -16.36 32.37 -28.63
CA GLY A 219 -16.37 33.80 -28.38
C GLY A 219 -17.11 33.97 -27.06
N GLY A 220 -16.35 34.26 -26.01
CA GLY A 220 -16.91 34.48 -24.69
C GLY A 220 -17.92 35.62 -24.72
N TYR A 221 -19.19 35.31 -24.54
CA TYR A 221 -20.19 36.24 -24.04
C TYR A 221 -21.17 35.45 -23.17
N PHE A 222 -21.21 35.82 -21.89
CA PHE A 222 -22.34 35.59 -21.02
C PHE A 222 -23.61 36.07 -21.74
N GLY A 223 -24.55 35.17 -21.98
CA GLY A 223 -25.79 35.51 -22.66
C GLY A 223 -26.63 34.26 -22.84
N VAL A 224 -27.52 34.01 -21.87
CA VAL A 224 -28.60 33.04 -21.99
C VAL A 224 -29.43 33.42 -23.22
N SER A 225 -29.34 32.63 -24.29
CA SER A 225 -30.26 32.74 -25.41
C SER A 225 -31.01 31.43 -25.54
N ILE A 226 -32.20 31.46 -24.95
CA ILE A 226 -33.28 30.50 -25.13
C ILE A 226 -33.65 30.56 -26.63
N CYS A 227 -33.45 29.48 -27.38
CA CYS A 227 -34.12 29.33 -28.66
C CYS A 227 -35.59 28.94 -28.37
N PRO A 228 -36.57 29.76 -28.80
CA PRO A 228 -37.97 29.45 -28.63
C PRO A 228 -38.44 28.49 -29.72
N GLU A 229 -39.21 27.49 -29.29
CA GLU A 229 -40.52 27.19 -29.88
C GLU A 229 -40.55 26.62 -31.31
N LEU A 230 -40.56 25.28 -31.40
CA LEU A 230 -41.38 24.57 -32.39
C LEU A 230 -42.26 23.55 -31.66
N HIS A 231 -43.34 24.08 -31.12
CA HIS A 231 -44.46 23.32 -30.57
C HIS A 231 -45.25 22.74 -31.75
N THR A 232 -45.06 21.47 -32.09
CA THR A 232 -45.96 20.75 -33.01
C THR A 232 -46.94 19.94 -32.18
N ARG A 233 -48.14 20.53 -31.99
CA ARG A 233 -49.37 19.86 -31.55
C ARG A 233 -49.65 18.67 -32.47
N VAL A 234 -49.88 17.50 -31.86
CA VAL A 234 -50.53 16.35 -32.50
C VAL A 234 -51.85 16.08 -31.78
N SER A 235 -52.86 15.68 -32.57
CA SER A 235 -54.19 15.14 -32.26
C SER A 235 -55.35 16.15 -32.20
N GLY A 236 -56.50 15.91 -32.85
CA GLY A 236 -56.91 14.73 -33.62
C GLY A 236 -58.20 14.98 -34.40
N THR A 237 -58.31 14.36 -35.57
CA THR A 237 -59.57 14.21 -36.31
C THR A 237 -60.16 12.84 -35.97
N ALA A 238 -61.41 12.85 -35.52
CA ALA A 238 -62.19 11.68 -35.16
C ALA A 238 -62.51 10.82 -36.39
N GLU A 239 -62.15 9.55 -36.34
CA GLU A 239 -62.58 8.53 -37.30
C GLU A 239 -63.67 7.69 -36.63
N LYS A 240 -64.84 7.66 -37.28
CA LYS A 240 -66.05 6.98 -36.84
C LYS A 240 -65.83 5.46 -36.84
N ARG A 241 -66.25 4.81 -35.75
CA ARG A 241 -66.60 3.39 -35.73
C ARG A 241 -67.77 3.15 -36.67
N GLU A 242 -67.58 2.24 -37.62
CA GLU A 242 -68.66 1.57 -38.34
C GLU A 242 -68.71 0.12 -37.84
N GLU A 243 -69.92 -0.32 -37.56
CA GLU A 243 -70.33 -1.52 -36.85
C GLU A 243 -70.88 -2.51 -37.89
N VAL A 244 -70.21 -3.64 -38.09
CA VAL A 244 -70.68 -4.87 -38.74
C VAL A 244 -69.82 -5.98 -38.10
N GLN A 245 -70.33 -6.94 -37.33
CA GLN A 245 -71.46 -7.84 -37.55
C GLN A 245 -71.91 -8.45 -36.22
#